data_AF-A0A951WI28-F1
#
_entry.id   AF-A0A951WI28-F1
#
_cell.length_a   1.000
_cell.length_b   1.000
_cell.length_c   1.000
_cell.angle_alpha   90.00
_cell.angle_beta   90.00
_cell.angle_gamma   90.00
#
_symmetry.space_group_name_H-M   'P 1'
#
loop_
_entity.id
_entity.type
_entity.pdbx_description
1 polymer ?
#
loop_
_entity_poly.entity_id
_entity_poly.type
_entity_poly.pdbx_seq_one_letter_code
_entity_poly.pdbx_strand_id
1 'polypeptide(L)'
;MQSYILSSWYNHWSSILIEHIFKSNLLVLPAIGQIKSVDFFINNIPFDLKVTYFPKAYLNLKRKEKGFGTELNFLKSEAKILGIVYNKESANEDIRYEIMEKLKDRNTPESNLVLQKLKNQNLSIVNEVRHKPAILAKWLYENQGRQRFGAENRLYLVVIDTEDFSQSWKLKRNLELLEPSINRFIEEFHLKKTEDLCVEFEFPEKRQKFTPISDVIFILK
;
A
#
# COMPACT_ATOMS: atom_id res chain seq x y z
N MET A 1 -17.18 14.93 -10.24
CA MET A 1 -16.38 16.06 -9.70
C MET A 1 -16.36 16.08 -8.17
N GLN A 2 -17.50 15.94 -7.47
CA GLN A 2 -17.57 15.90 -5.99
C GLN A 2 -16.72 14.78 -5.35
N SER A 3 -16.75 13.55 -5.89
CA SER A 3 -15.92 12.42 -5.38
C SER A 3 -14.40 12.69 -5.47
N TYR A 4 -13.95 13.39 -6.51
CA TYR A 4 -12.55 13.76 -6.69
C TYR A 4 -12.10 14.83 -5.69
N ILE A 5 -12.94 15.85 -5.45
CA ILE A 5 -12.66 16.92 -4.48
C ILE A 5 -12.60 16.32 -3.08
N LEU A 6 -13.56 15.47 -2.71
CA LEU A 6 -13.57 14.80 -1.41
C LEU A 6 -12.34 13.91 -1.22
N SER A 7 -11.97 13.13 -2.24
CA SER A 7 -10.76 12.29 -2.20
C SER A 7 -9.49 13.13 -2.06
N SER A 8 -9.42 14.26 -2.78
CA SER A 8 -8.26 15.16 -2.73
C SER A 8 -8.14 15.85 -1.38
N TRP A 9 -9.25 16.35 -0.83
CA TRP A 9 -9.33 16.93 0.51
C TRP A 9 -8.92 15.90 1.57
N TYR A 10 -9.50 14.70 1.53
CA TYR A 10 -9.18 13.63 2.47
C TYR A 10 -7.71 13.23 2.40
N ASN A 11 -7.17 13.08 1.19
CA ASN A 11 -5.75 12.77 1.00
C ASN A 11 -4.87 13.88 1.58
N HIS A 12 -5.17 15.15 1.28
CA HIS A 12 -4.41 16.29 1.77
C HIS A 12 -4.32 16.33 3.29
N TRP A 13 -5.45 16.29 4.00
CA TRP A 13 -5.45 16.34 5.46
C TRP A 13 -4.84 15.10 6.11
N SER A 14 -5.09 13.92 5.54
CA SER A 14 -4.47 12.69 6.04
C SER A 14 -2.95 12.72 5.89
N SER A 15 -2.43 13.29 4.80
CA SER A 15 -0.98 13.44 4.60
C SER A 15 -0.38 14.40 5.62
N ILE A 16 -1.00 15.56 5.85
CA ILE A 16 -0.55 16.52 6.87
C ILE A 16 -0.50 15.87 8.26
N LEU A 17 -1.54 15.12 8.62
CA LEU A 17 -1.63 14.45 9.91
C LEU A 17 -0.53 13.39 10.09
N ILE A 18 -0.33 12.54 9.08
CA ILE A 18 0.70 11.50 9.11
C ILE A 18 2.10 12.13 9.17
N GLU A 19 2.35 13.16 8.36
CA GLU A 19 3.63 13.89 8.37
C GLU A 19 3.89 14.53 9.75
N HIS A 20 2.86 15.08 10.39
CA HIS A 20 2.95 15.60 11.75
C HIS A 20 3.35 14.52 12.78
N ILE A 21 2.81 13.30 12.65
CA ILE A 21 3.20 12.17 13.51
C ILE A 21 4.70 11.88 13.36
N PHE A 22 5.22 11.80 12.13
CA PHE A 22 6.67 11.62 11.90
C PHE A 22 7.48 12.73 12.56
N LYS A 23 7.10 13.99 12.34
CA LYS A 23 7.80 15.17 12.86
C LYS A 23 7.73 15.33 14.38
N SER A 24 6.85 14.60 15.05
CA SER A 24 6.70 14.62 16.50
C SER A 24 7.65 13.65 17.22
N ASN A 25 8.33 12.75 16.48
CA ASN A 25 9.30 11.83 17.05
C ASN A 25 10.68 12.48 17.18
N LEU A 26 11.37 12.26 18.32
CA LEU A 26 12.67 12.87 18.63
C LEU A 26 13.82 12.46 17.69
N LEU A 27 13.70 11.32 17.01
CA LEU A 27 14.69 10.82 16.05
C LEU A 27 14.47 11.36 14.64
N VAL A 28 13.42 12.16 14.43
CA VAL A 28 13.08 12.80 13.16
C VAL A 28 13.37 14.28 13.27
N LEU A 29 14.15 14.81 12.32
CA LEU A 29 14.40 16.24 12.20
C LEU A 29 13.47 16.82 11.12
N PRO A 30 12.54 17.72 11.45
CA PRO A 30 11.69 18.38 10.46
C PRO A 30 12.52 19.27 9.51
N ALA A 31 12.12 19.37 8.24
CA ALA A 31 12.72 20.35 7.33
C ALA A 31 12.42 21.79 7.78
N ILE A 32 13.46 22.63 7.87
CA ILE A 32 13.31 24.06 8.17
C ILE A 32 12.91 24.78 6.88
N GLY A 33 11.66 25.25 6.83
CA GLY A 33 11.09 25.87 5.63
C GLY A 33 10.67 24.85 4.57
N GLN A 34 10.27 25.34 3.39
CA GLN A 34 9.87 24.49 2.27
C GLN A 34 11.11 24.07 1.46
N ILE A 35 11.62 22.87 1.72
CA ILE A 35 12.65 22.24 0.89
C ILE A 35 11.93 21.37 -0.15
N LYS A 36 12.27 21.56 -1.43
CA LYS A 36 11.65 20.79 -2.51
C LYS A 36 11.93 19.29 -2.30
N SER A 37 10.86 18.49 -2.28
CA SER A 37 10.93 17.03 -2.18
C SER A 37 11.61 16.51 -0.90
N VAL A 38 11.49 17.25 0.21
CA VAL A 38 11.95 16.81 1.53
C VAL A 38 10.95 17.23 2.59
N ASP A 39 10.34 16.27 3.27
CA ASP A 39 9.41 16.52 4.37
C ASP A 39 10.13 16.53 5.72
N PHE A 40 11.08 15.61 5.92
CA PHE A 40 11.86 15.46 7.13
C PHE A 40 13.15 14.68 6.89
N PHE A 41 13.97 14.56 7.93
CA PHE A 41 15.21 13.79 7.93
C PHE A 41 15.15 12.70 9.01
N ILE A 42 15.64 11.51 8.68
CA ILE A 42 15.90 10.42 9.64
C ILE A 42 17.35 9.97 9.41
N ASN A 43 18.16 9.85 10.46
CA ASN A 43 19.60 9.56 10.33
C ASN A 43 20.36 10.53 9.41
N ASN A 44 20.00 11.82 9.42
CA ASN A 44 20.52 12.85 8.51
C ASN A 44 20.25 12.60 7.01
N ILE A 45 19.38 11.65 6.67
CA ILE A 45 18.96 11.38 5.30
C ILE A 45 17.64 12.12 5.03
N PRO A 46 17.54 12.97 4.00
CA PRO A 46 16.29 13.63 3.64
C PRO A 46 15.32 12.61 3.03
N PHE A 47 14.04 12.70 3.38
CA PHE A 47 12.98 11.89 2.81
C PHE A 47 11.76 12.72 2.39
N ASP A 48 11.20 12.37 1.24
CA ASP A 48 9.83 12.69 0.84
C ASP A 48 8.90 11.54 1.26
N LEU A 49 7.87 11.84 2.03
CA LEU A 49 6.91 10.87 2.55
C LEU A 49 5.82 10.62 1.50
N LYS A 50 5.67 9.34 1.11
CA LYS A 50 4.61 8.90 0.20
C LYS A 50 3.66 7.95 0.88
N VAL A 51 2.48 8.45 1.22
CA VAL A 51 1.37 7.65 1.75
C VAL A 51 0.60 7.00 0.60
N THR A 52 0.49 5.67 0.61
CA THR A 52 -0.21 4.89 -0.42
C THR A 52 -0.91 3.67 0.17
N TYR A 53 -1.77 3.05 -0.63
CA TYR A 53 -2.33 1.71 -0.37
C TYR A 53 -1.43 0.64 -0.97
N PHE A 54 -1.61 -0.61 -0.56
CA PHE A 54 -0.96 -1.73 -1.24
C PHE A 54 -1.39 -1.74 -2.72
N PRO A 55 -0.46 -1.58 -3.68
CA PRO A 55 -0.85 -1.35 -5.06
C PRO A 55 -1.57 -2.57 -5.65
N LYS A 56 -2.79 -2.38 -6.13
CA LYS A 56 -3.59 -3.47 -6.74
C LYS A 56 -2.90 -4.10 -7.94
N ALA A 57 -2.22 -3.30 -8.76
CA ALA A 57 -1.45 -3.81 -9.89
C ALA A 57 -0.30 -4.73 -9.42
N TYR A 58 0.39 -4.35 -8.34
CA TYR A 58 1.43 -5.17 -7.73
C TYR A 58 0.87 -6.46 -7.11
N LEU A 59 -0.25 -6.37 -6.39
CA LEU A 59 -0.95 -7.55 -5.86
C LEU A 59 -1.30 -8.52 -6.98
N ASN A 60 -1.89 -8.04 -8.07
CA ASN A 60 -2.23 -8.87 -9.23
C ASN A 60 -1.00 -9.50 -9.89
N LEU A 61 0.12 -8.78 -9.97
CA LEU A 61 1.39 -9.31 -10.47
C LEU A 61 1.84 -10.50 -9.60
N LYS A 62 1.92 -10.30 -8.28
CA LYS A 62 2.35 -11.35 -7.34
C LYS A 62 1.39 -12.54 -7.26
N ARG A 63 0.08 -12.30 -7.37
CA ARG A 63 -0.92 -13.38 -7.46
C ARG A 63 -0.71 -14.23 -8.71
N LYS A 64 -0.37 -13.62 -9.85
CA LYS A 64 -0.04 -14.35 -11.08
C LYS A 64 1.25 -15.16 -10.94
N GLU A 65 2.31 -14.57 -10.40
CA GLU A 65 3.58 -15.27 -10.12
C GLU A 65 3.39 -16.51 -9.24
N LYS A 66 2.46 -16.45 -8.28
CA LYS A 66 2.11 -17.58 -7.38
C LYS A 66 1.10 -18.58 -7.96
N GLY A 67 0.58 -18.35 -9.16
CA GLY A 67 -0.46 -19.19 -9.77
C GLY A 67 -1.85 -19.05 -9.14
N PHE A 68 -2.12 -18.03 -8.34
CA PHE A 68 -3.43 -17.81 -7.69
C PHE A 68 -4.49 -17.22 -8.63
N GLY A 69 -4.08 -16.68 -9.78
CA GLY A 69 -4.95 -15.90 -10.65
C GLY A 69 -5.39 -14.56 -10.02
N THR A 70 -6.18 -13.77 -10.74
CA THR A 70 -6.75 -12.53 -10.18
C THR A 70 -7.79 -12.85 -9.11
N GLU A 71 -7.97 -11.93 -8.16
CA GLU A 71 -9.00 -12.09 -7.11
C GLU A 71 -10.38 -12.33 -7.72
N LEU A 72 -10.72 -11.57 -8.77
CA LEU A 72 -11.99 -11.68 -9.46
C LEU A 72 -12.18 -13.05 -10.13
N ASN A 73 -11.14 -13.60 -10.79
CA ASN A 73 -11.27 -14.90 -11.44
C ASN A 73 -11.44 -16.02 -10.40
N PHE A 74 -10.71 -15.94 -9.30
CA PHE A 74 -10.89 -16.84 -8.15
C PHE A 74 -12.31 -16.76 -7.59
N LEU A 75 -12.82 -15.55 -7.33
CA LEU A 75 -14.17 -15.35 -6.82
C LEU A 75 -15.24 -15.85 -7.81
N LYS A 76 -15.08 -15.59 -9.11
CA LYS A 76 -16.00 -16.09 -10.14
C LYS A 76 -16.03 -17.61 -10.21
N SER A 77 -14.89 -18.29 -10.06
CA SER A 77 -14.83 -19.76 -10.06
C SER A 77 -15.52 -20.35 -8.83
N GLU A 78 -15.24 -19.80 -7.64
CA GLU A 78 -15.84 -20.27 -6.39
C GLU A 78 -17.35 -19.96 -6.34
N ALA A 79 -17.77 -18.78 -6.82
CA ALA A 79 -19.18 -18.42 -6.98
C ALA A 79 -19.93 -19.42 -7.87
N LYS A 80 -19.31 -19.91 -8.96
CA LYS A 80 -19.91 -20.93 -9.82
C LYS A 80 -20.10 -22.26 -9.08
N ILE A 81 -19.11 -22.69 -8.31
CA ILE A 81 -19.16 -23.94 -7.52
C ILE A 81 -20.27 -23.86 -6.46
N LEU A 82 -20.38 -22.73 -5.78
CA LEU A 82 -21.36 -22.51 -4.71
C LEU A 82 -22.75 -22.09 -5.23
N GLY A 83 -22.96 -21.98 -6.54
CA GLY A 83 -24.23 -21.54 -7.11
C GLY A 83 -24.61 -20.11 -6.69
N ILE A 84 -23.64 -19.20 -6.58
CA ILE A 84 -23.87 -17.78 -6.32
C ILE A 84 -24.19 -17.09 -7.65
N VAL A 85 -25.40 -16.54 -7.76
CA VAL A 85 -25.83 -15.70 -8.88
C VAL A 85 -25.30 -14.28 -8.66
N TYR A 86 -24.73 -13.66 -9.68
CA TYR A 86 -24.26 -12.26 -9.67
C TYR A 86 -24.47 -11.62 -11.04
N ASN A 87 -24.47 -10.29 -11.12
CA ASN A 87 -24.67 -9.58 -12.38
C ASN A 87 -23.39 -9.58 -13.23
N LYS A 88 -23.35 -10.41 -14.27
CA LYS A 88 -22.17 -10.55 -15.15
C LYS A 88 -21.89 -9.33 -16.03
N GLU A 89 -22.86 -8.44 -16.20
CA GLU A 89 -22.76 -7.24 -17.04
C GLU A 89 -22.20 -6.03 -16.27
N SER A 90 -22.07 -6.15 -14.94
CA SER A 90 -21.53 -5.09 -14.09
C SER A 90 -20.02 -4.91 -14.25
N ALA A 91 -19.49 -3.79 -13.76
CA ALA A 91 -18.05 -3.56 -13.78
C ALA A 91 -17.33 -4.61 -12.93
N ASN A 92 -16.06 -4.89 -13.24
CA ASN A 92 -15.28 -5.91 -12.54
C ASN A 92 -15.20 -5.71 -11.02
N GLU A 93 -15.17 -4.46 -10.54
CA GLU A 93 -15.20 -4.16 -9.10
C GLU A 93 -16.56 -4.43 -8.47
N ASP A 94 -17.65 -4.12 -9.18
CA ASP A 94 -19.00 -4.35 -8.69
C ASP A 94 -19.28 -5.86 -8.60
N ILE A 95 -18.84 -6.63 -9.59
CA ILE A 95 -18.91 -8.10 -9.55
C ILE A 95 -18.11 -8.64 -8.36
N ARG A 96 -16.88 -8.15 -8.16
CA ARG A 96 -16.02 -8.56 -7.04
C ARG A 96 -16.73 -8.30 -5.71
N TYR A 97 -17.26 -7.09 -5.54
CA TYR A 97 -17.96 -6.66 -4.35
C TYR A 97 -19.22 -7.50 -4.11
N GLU A 98 -20.08 -7.65 -5.12
CA GLU A 98 -21.32 -8.42 -5.03
C GLU A 98 -21.09 -9.87 -4.61
N ILE A 99 -20.09 -10.54 -5.20
CA ILE A 99 -19.74 -11.92 -4.82
C ILE A 99 -19.24 -11.97 -3.37
N MET A 100 -18.40 -11.03 -2.96
CA MET A 100 -17.87 -10.99 -1.59
C MET A 100 -18.97 -10.75 -0.55
N GLU A 101 -19.89 -9.82 -0.79
CA GLU A 101 -21.01 -9.57 0.12
C GLU A 101 -21.93 -10.79 0.19
N LYS A 102 -22.26 -11.41 -0.95
CA LYS A 102 -23.07 -12.65 -0.95
C LYS A 102 -22.41 -13.81 -0.20
N LEU A 103 -21.08 -13.94 -0.27
CA LEU A 103 -20.35 -14.93 0.51
C LEU A 103 -20.43 -14.64 2.01
N LYS A 104 -20.32 -13.37 2.41
CA LYS A 104 -20.46 -12.95 3.82
C LYS A 104 -21.89 -13.18 4.33
N ASP A 105 -22.91 -12.78 3.56
CA ASP A 105 -24.32 -12.91 3.94
C ASP A 105 -24.75 -14.37 4.08
N ARG A 106 -24.26 -15.26 3.20
CA ARG A 106 -24.55 -16.70 3.29
C ARG A 106 -23.99 -17.32 4.55
N ASN A 107 -22.81 -16.88 5.00
CA ASN A 107 -22.14 -17.33 6.22
C ASN A 107 -22.06 -18.86 6.40
N THR A 108 -21.95 -19.62 5.30
CA THR A 108 -21.77 -21.09 5.35
C THR A 108 -20.29 -21.44 5.55
N PRO A 109 -19.96 -22.65 6.05
CA PRO A 109 -18.57 -23.09 6.18
C PRO A 109 -17.76 -22.98 4.88
N GLU A 110 -18.37 -23.31 3.74
CA GLU A 110 -17.75 -23.24 2.42
C GLU A 110 -17.53 -21.78 1.98
N SER A 111 -18.52 -20.91 2.23
CA SER A 111 -18.43 -19.49 1.89
C SER A 111 -17.31 -18.81 2.71
N ASN A 112 -17.25 -19.14 4.00
CA ASN A 112 -16.19 -18.67 4.90
C ASN A 112 -14.81 -19.22 4.51
N LEU A 113 -14.73 -20.47 4.05
CA LEU A 113 -13.49 -21.05 3.54
C LEU A 113 -12.97 -20.30 2.30
N VAL A 114 -13.87 -19.92 1.38
CA VAL A 114 -13.49 -19.13 0.19
C VAL A 114 -12.92 -17.77 0.58
N LEU A 115 -13.59 -17.06 1.51
CA LEU A 115 -13.13 -15.76 2.01
C LEU A 115 -11.77 -15.89 2.72
N GLN A 116 -11.62 -16.88 3.59
CA GLN A 116 -10.36 -17.14 4.29
C GLN A 116 -9.23 -17.53 3.33
N LYS A 117 -9.51 -18.34 2.31
CA LYS A 117 -8.53 -18.72 1.28
C LYS A 117 -8.05 -17.50 0.50
N LEU A 118 -8.96 -16.63 0.06
CA LEU A 118 -8.59 -15.39 -0.64
C LEU A 118 -7.72 -14.49 0.26
N LYS A 119 -8.15 -14.30 1.51
CA LYS A 119 -7.43 -13.52 2.51
C LYS A 119 -6.02 -14.06 2.73
N ASN A 120 -5.88 -15.35 3.01
CA ASN A 120 -4.59 -16.00 3.26
C ASN A 120 -3.65 -15.90 2.05
N GLN A 121 -4.17 -16.05 0.82
CA GLN A 121 -3.39 -15.82 -0.40
C GLN A 121 -2.84 -14.39 -0.46
N ASN A 122 -3.68 -13.37 -0.23
CA ASN A 122 -3.26 -11.98 -0.26
C ASN A 122 -2.28 -11.65 0.88
N LEU A 123 -2.52 -12.15 2.09
CA LEU A 123 -1.63 -11.93 3.23
C LEU A 123 -0.28 -12.62 3.07
N SER A 124 -0.23 -13.78 2.40
CA SER A 124 1.06 -14.42 2.07
C SER A 124 1.92 -13.49 1.22
N ILE A 125 1.33 -12.79 0.25
CA ILE A 125 2.03 -11.82 -0.61
C ILE A 125 2.47 -10.61 0.21
N VAL A 126 1.59 -10.05 1.04
CA VAL A 126 1.95 -8.90 1.89
C VAL A 126 3.10 -9.24 2.84
N ASN A 127 3.06 -10.41 3.49
CA ASN A 127 4.11 -10.82 4.42
C ASN A 127 5.46 -11.03 3.73
N GLU A 128 5.49 -11.65 2.55
CA GLU A 128 6.74 -11.78 1.77
C GLU A 128 7.37 -10.42 1.44
N VAL A 129 6.52 -9.45 1.08
CA VAL A 129 6.95 -8.11 0.71
C VAL A 129 7.42 -7.32 1.94
N ARG A 130 6.80 -7.53 3.10
CA ARG A 130 7.25 -6.95 4.38
C ARG A 130 8.65 -7.41 4.77
N HIS A 131 9.02 -8.64 4.43
CA HIS A 131 10.39 -9.12 4.65
C HIS A 131 11.41 -8.57 3.65
N LYS A 132 10.96 -8.02 2.51
CA LYS A 132 11.81 -7.44 1.46
C LYS A 132 11.23 -6.12 0.93
N PRO A 133 11.15 -5.07 1.77
CA PRO A 133 10.49 -3.81 1.43
C PRO A 133 11.06 -3.14 0.18
N ALA A 134 12.36 -3.28 -0.06
CA ALA A 134 13.06 -2.74 -1.23
C ALA A 134 12.44 -3.19 -2.57
N ILE A 135 11.87 -4.40 -2.64
CA ILE A 135 11.21 -4.90 -3.87
C ILE A 135 9.96 -4.07 -4.18
N LEU A 136 9.17 -3.73 -3.16
CA LEU A 136 7.99 -2.90 -3.34
C LEU A 136 8.38 -1.44 -3.59
N ALA A 137 9.37 -0.90 -2.87
CA ALA A 137 9.90 0.44 -3.12
C ALA A 137 10.33 0.60 -4.58
N LYS A 138 11.13 -0.35 -5.10
CA LYS A 138 11.52 -0.40 -6.52
C LYS A 138 10.30 -0.34 -7.43
N TRP A 139 9.34 -1.24 -7.23
CA TRP A 139 8.14 -1.26 -8.06
C TRP A 139 7.36 0.06 -8.02
N LEU A 140 7.26 0.71 -6.84
CA LEU A 140 6.60 2.00 -6.68
C LEU A 140 7.31 3.13 -7.44
N TYR A 141 8.65 3.13 -7.47
CA TYR A 141 9.42 4.06 -8.31
C TYR A 141 9.24 3.80 -9.81
N GLU A 142 9.22 2.53 -10.25
CA GLU A 142 9.08 2.18 -11.67
C GLU A 142 7.67 2.46 -12.21
N ASN A 143 6.65 2.37 -11.34
CA ASN A 143 5.24 2.48 -11.71
C ASN A 143 4.60 3.82 -11.28
N GLN A 144 5.41 4.84 -11.00
CA GLN A 144 4.91 6.19 -10.72
C GLN A 144 4.34 6.85 -11.98
N GLY A 145 3.35 7.73 -11.82
CA GLY A 145 2.77 8.46 -12.95
C GLY A 145 3.76 9.46 -13.56
N ARG A 146 3.77 9.59 -14.89
CA ARG A 146 4.70 10.47 -15.65
C ARG A 146 4.85 11.87 -15.08
N GLN A 147 3.71 12.53 -14.82
CA GLN A 147 3.67 13.90 -14.29
C GLN A 147 4.13 14.01 -12.83
N ARG A 148 4.24 12.90 -12.13
CA ARG A 148 4.65 12.78 -10.72
C ARG A 148 5.99 12.07 -10.57
N PHE A 149 6.74 11.94 -11.66
CA PHE A 149 8.05 11.33 -11.63
C PHE A 149 8.96 12.07 -10.65
N GLY A 150 9.61 11.31 -9.78
CA GLY A 150 10.66 11.77 -8.90
C GLY A 150 11.61 10.62 -8.57
N ALA A 151 12.85 10.97 -8.32
CA ALA A 151 13.95 10.07 -7.99
C ALA A 151 14.68 10.51 -6.71
N GLU A 152 14.06 11.42 -5.95
CA GLU A 152 14.42 11.74 -4.58
C GLU A 152 14.29 10.51 -3.66
N ASN A 153 14.93 10.59 -2.51
CA ASN A 153 14.75 9.63 -1.43
C ASN A 153 13.30 9.64 -0.95
N ARG A 154 12.67 8.46 -0.85
CA ARG A 154 11.27 8.35 -0.44
C ARG A 154 11.11 7.35 0.69
N LEU A 155 10.33 7.75 1.69
CA LEU A 155 9.78 6.82 2.66
C LEU A 155 8.34 6.53 2.27
N TYR A 156 8.03 5.27 1.98
CA TYR A 156 6.67 4.87 1.63
C TYR A 156 5.91 4.38 2.85
N LEU A 157 4.76 4.98 3.14
CA LEU A 157 3.82 4.46 4.12
C LEU A 157 2.68 3.75 3.40
N VAL A 158 2.64 2.44 3.54
CA VAL A 158 1.65 1.56 2.91
C VAL A 158 0.62 1.14 3.95
N VAL A 159 -0.60 1.66 3.83
CA VAL A 159 -1.72 1.21 4.68
C VAL A 159 -2.48 0.06 4.02
N ILE A 160 -2.83 -0.95 4.82
CA ILE A 160 -3.48 -2.19 4.38
C ILE A 160 -4.52 -2.60 5.41
N ASP A 161 -5.80 -2.61 5.01
CA ASP A 161 -6.86 -3.29 5.75
C ASP A 161 -6.84 -4.76 5.34
N THR A 162 -6.48 -5.65 6.25
CA THR A 162 -6.27 -7.08 5.97
C THR A 162 -7.58 -7.85 5.77
N GLU A 163 -8.71 -7.28 6.17
CA GLU A 163 -10.05 -7.83 5.91
C GLU A 163 -10.57 -7.38 4.55
N ASP A 164 -10.36 -6.11 4.18
CA ASP A 164 -10.75 -5.57 2.89
C ASP A 164 -9.77 -4.51 2.38
N PHE A 165 -8.89 -4.91 1.47
CA PHE A 165 -7.86 -4.03 0.89
C PHE A 165 -8.47 -2.78 0.24
N SER A 166 -9.71 -2.84 -0.26
CA SER A 166 -10.39 -1.69 -0.86
C SER A 166 -10.77 -0.61 0.16
N GLN A 167 -10.81 -0.95 1.45
CA GLN A 167 -11.12 -0.04 2.56
C GLN A 167 -9.88 0.55 3.25
N SER A 168 -8.68 0.19 2.79
CA SER A 168 -7.40 0.67 3.36
C SER A 168 -7.31 2.20 3.49
N TRP A 169 -8.04 2.95 2.64
CA TRP A 169 -8.11 4.41 2.72
C TRP A 169 -8.63 4.94 4.05
N LYS A 170 -9.47 4.17 4.75
CA LYS A 170 -10.01 4.52 6.08
C LYS A 170 -8.94 4.48 7.17
N LEU A 171 -7.83 3.75 6.97
CA LEU A 171 -6.78 3.62 7.98
C LEU A 171 -5.93 4.88 8.12
N LYS A 172 -5.91 5.74 7.11
CA LYS A 172 -5.11 6.99 7.13
C LYS A 172 -5.56 8.02 8.16
N ARG A 173 -6.74 7.83 8.78
CA ARG A 173 -7.25 8.65 9.88
C ARG A 173 -7.24 7.92 11.22
N ASN A 174 -6.75 6.68 11.25
CA ASN A 174 -6.73 5.88 12.47
C ASN A 174 -5.44 6.16 13.25
N LEU A 175 -5.45 7.21 14.06
CA LEU A 175 -4.28 7.65 14.85
C LEU A 175 -3.79 6.58 15.82
N GLU A 176 -4.70 5.86 16.46
CA GLU A 176 -4.39 4.76 17.37
C GLU A 176 -3.59 3.63 16.71
N LEU A 177 -3.75 3.47 15.39
CA LEU A 177 -2.98 2.52 14.59
C LEU A 177 -1.69 3.13 14.03
N LEU A 178 -1.75 4.37 13.55
CA LEU A 178 -0.66 5.05 12.86
C LEU A 178 0.48 5.43 13.81
N GLU A 179 0.17 6.11 14.92
CA GLU A 179 1.18 6.64 15.85
C GLU A 179 2.12 5.56 16.40
N PRO A 180 1.65 4.47 17.02
CA PRO A 180 2.56 3.45 17.56
C PRO A 180 3.34 2.73 16.47
N SER A 181 2.76 2.55 15.28
CA SER A 181 3.42 1.86 14.17
C SER A 181 4.53 2.72 13.54
N ILE A 182 4.27 4.02 13.37
CA ILE A 182 5.26 4.98 12.86
C ILE A 182 6.41 5.14 13.84
N ASN A 183 6.12 5.30 15.14
CA ASN A 183 7.17 5.44 16.16
C ASN A 183 8.07 4.21 16.24
N ARG A 184 7.48 3.00 16.26
CA ARG A 184 8.24 1.75 16.23
C ARG A 184 9.13 1.66 14.98
N PHE A 185 8.58 2.00 13.82
CA PHE A 185 9.35 2.00 12.58
C PHE A 185 10.55 2.97 12.65
N ILE A 186 10.36 4.18 13.18
CA ILE A 186 11.44 5.18 13.29
C ILE A 186 12.55 4.67 14.23
N GLU A 187 12.19 4.07 15.36
CA GLU A 187 13.14 3.47 16.31
C GLU A 187 13.97 2.34 15.66
N GLU A 188 13.32 1.45 14.91
CA GLU A 188 13.97 0.39 14.16
C GLU A 188 14.82 0.93 13.00
N PHE A 189 14.33 1.98 12.31
CA PHE A 189 15.02 2.61 11.19
C PHE A 189 16.31 3.29 11.64
N HIS A 190 16.35 3.86 12.84
CA HIS A 190 17.55 4.50 13.37
C HIS A 190 18.77 3.55 13.41
N LEU A 191 18.52 2.25 13.55
CA LEU A 191 19.55 1.21 13.58
C LEU A 191 19.98 0.72 12.19
N LYS A 192 19.29 1.12 11.13
CA LYS A 192 19.59 0.68 9.76
C LYS A 192 20.81 1.39 9.21
N LYS A 193 21.57 0.66 8.40
CA LYS A 193 22.68 1.21 7.63
C LYS A 193 22.17 1.76 6.31
N THR A 194 22.75 2.86 5.87
CA THR A 194 22.34 3.54 4.64
C THR A 194 22.49 2.66 3.40
N GLU A 195 23.50 1.79 3.38
CA GLU A 195 23.77 0.90 2.25
C GLU A 195 22.64 -0.11 2.00
N ASP A 196 21.92 -0.51 3.05
CA ASP A 196 20.80 -1.47 2.98
C ASP A 196 19.52 -0.82 2.44
N LEU A 197 19.50 0.51 2.29
CA LEU A 197 18.34 1.30 1.88
C LEU A 197 18.40 1.75 0.41
N CYS A 198 19.48 1.45 -0.30
CA CYS A 198 19.64 1.81 -1.70
C CYS A 198 18.69 0.99 -2.60
N VAL A 199 17.87 1.68 -3.41
CA VAL A 199 16.92 1.05 -4.33
C VAL A 199 17.29 1.42 -5.77
N GLU A 200 17.79 0.46 -6.55
CA GLU A 200 18.05 0.66 -7.99
C GLU A 200 16.77 0.45 -8.82
N PHE A 201 16.39 1.46 -9.60
CA PHE A 201 15.23 1.39 -10.49
C PHE A 201 15.47 2.06 -11.85
N GLU A 202 14.68 1.64 -12.85
CA GLU A 202 14.63 2.26 -14.18
C GLU A 202 13.21 2.76 -14.44
N PHE A 203 13.08 4.03 -14.81
CA PHE A 203 11.77 4.57 -15.19
C PHE A 203 11.56 4.35 -16.69
N PRO A 204 10.47 3.73 -17.17
CA PRO A 204 10.31 3.31 -18.57
C PRO A 204 10.56 4.41 -19.63
N GLU A 205 10.32 5.67 -19.29
CA GLU A 205 10.50 6.81 -20.19
C GLU A 205 11.85 7.53 -20.04
N LYS A 206 12.67 7.13 -19.06
CA LYS A 206 13.99 7.68 -18.82
C LYS A 206 15.01 6.57 -19.09
N ARG A 207 15.90 6.79 -20.05
CA ARG A 207 16.98 5.85 -20.37
C ARG A 207 18.16 5.98 -19.40
N GLN A 208 17.88 6.00 -18.10
CA GLN A 208 18.89 6.06 -17.05
C GLN A 208 18.44 5.30 -15.81
N LYS A 209 19.42 4.80 -15.07
CA LYS A 209 19.22 4.18 -13.75
C LYS A 209 19.22 5.24 -12.66
N PHE A 210 18.42 5.01 -11.63
CA PHE A 210 18.36 5.84 -10.44
C PHE A 210 18.58 4.98 -9.20
N THR A 211 19.23 5.54 -8.20
CA THR A 211 19.55 4.83 -6.95
C THR A 211 19.25 5.70 -5.72
N PRO A 212 17.97 6.04 -5.46
CA PRO A 212 17.58 6.71 -4.23
C PRO A 212 17.75 5.82 -2.99
N ILE A 213 17.76 6.46 -1.82
CA ILE A 213 17.56 5.80 -0.54
C ILE A 213 16.05 5.71 -0.29
N SER A 214 15.55 4.51 0.02
CA SER A 214 14.13 4.30 0.25
C SER A 214 13.85 3.13 1.18
N ASP A 215 12.71 3.23 1.88
CA ASP A 215 12.18 2.15 2.70
C ASP A 215 10.64 2.18 2.70
N VAL A 216 10.04 1.12 3.23
CA VAL A 216 8.58 0.97 3.29
C VAL A 216 8.14 0.61 4.71
N ILE A 217 7.31 1.46 5.29
CA ILE A 217 6.56 1.16 6.51
C ILE A 217 5.19 0.59 6.12
N PHE A 218 4.83 -0.53 6.76
CA PHE A 218 3.55 -1.20 6.55
C PHE A 218 2.64 -1.03 7.77
N ILE A 219 1.46 -0.45 7.54
CA ILE A 219 0.43 -0.26 8.56
C ILE A 219 -0.71 -1.23 8.26
N LEU A 220 -0.84 -2.28 9.07
CA LEU A 220 -1.84 -3.33 8.90
C LEU A 220 -2.92 -3.19 9.97
N LYS A 221 -4.19 -3.34 9.57
CA LYS A 221 -5.32 -3.57 10.47
C LYS A 221 -5.93 -4.94 10.23
#